data_AF-A0A917SPD1-F1
#
_entry.id   AF-A0A917SPD1-F1
#
_cell.length_a   1.000
_cell.length_b   1.000
_cell.length_c   1.000
_cell.angle_alpha   90.00
_cell.angle_beta   90.00
_cell.angle_gamma   90.00
#
_symmetry.space_group_name_H-M   'P 1'
#
loop_
_entity.id
_entity.type
_entity.pdbx_description
1 polymer ?
#
loop_
_entity_poly.entity_id
_entity_poly.type
_entity_poly.pdbx_seq_one_letter_code
_entity_poly.pdbx_strand_id
1 'polypeptide(L)'
;MRIPPAVAQAIADGRVTAAFRRWDAPRVRAGGSQLTSAGVVAFDRVTEVDPAVLTDDDARAAGEADLAGLLRWLTGRAGRAVYRVDLHWAGPDPRVALRDAVPADPAEMAALVAAVDRLDRGRRTGPWTREILEWIRDHPATVSTELAALLRRDLQPMKADIRRLKAVGLTVSLPVGYRLSPRGQAYLAAIGAALTAAPTAAPTAAPTAAGPESPGPTADS
;
A
#
# COMPACT_ATOMS: atom_id res chain seq x y z
N MET A 1 11.83 11.88 0.46
CA MET A 1 12.23 13.00 1.35
C MET A 1 11.02 13.60 2.05
N ARG A 2 11.15 14.37 3.15
CA ARG A 2 9.97 15.06 3.72
C ARG A 2 9.58 16.25 2.82
N ILE A 3 8.31 16.28 2.41
CA ILE A 3 7.67 17.39 1.69
C ILE A 3 6.48 17.83 2.56
N PRO A 4 6.55 19.00 3.22
CA PRO A 4 5.45 19.51 4.05
C PRO A 4 4.18 19.75 3.20
N PRO A 5 2.97 19.71 3.81
CA PRO A 5 1.73 19.88 3.07
C PRO A 5 1.64 21.17 2.24
N ALA A 6 2.08 22.29 2.80
CA ALA A 6 2.09 23.58 2.09
C ALA A 6 3.01 23.56 0.85
N VAL A 7 4.18 22.91 0.96
CA VAL A 7 5.12 22.75 -0.16
C VAL A 7 4.54 21.79 -1.20
N ALA A 8 3.92 20.69 -0.76
CA ALA A 8 3.26 19.75 -1.68
C ALA A 8 2.17 20.44 -2.49
N GLN A 9 1.37 21.31 -1.86
CA GLN A 9 0.38 22.11 -2.58
C GLN A 9 1.04 23.11 -3.53
N ALA A 10 2.12 23.78 -3.12
CA ALA A 10 2.84 24.69 -4.01
C ALA A 10 3.44 23.98 -5.24
N ILE A 11 3.86 22.72 -5.11
CA ILE A 11 4.28 21.87 -6.23
C ILE A 11 3.09 21.55 -7.14
N ALA A 12 1.94 21.18 -6.55
CA ALA A 12 0.70 20.92 -7.30
C ALA A 12 0.24 22.14 -8.11
N ASP A 13 0.40 23.33 -7.55
CA ASP A 13 0.06 24.60 -8.21
C ASP A 13 1.15 25.07 -9.20
N GLY A 14 2.26 24.33 -9.36
CA GLY A 14 3.39 24.70 -10.22
C GLY A 14 4.27 25.85 -9.70
N ARG A 15 4.02 26.32 -8.48
CA ARG A 15 4.78 27.41 -7.83
C ARG A 15 6.14 26.96 -7.29
N VAL A 16 6.32 25.66 -7.06
CA VAL A 16 7.59 25.04 -6.64
C VAL A 16 7.94 23.93 -7.62
N THR A 17 9.12 24.01 -8.20
CA THR A 17 9.62 23.07 -9.22
C THR A 17 10.96 22.44 -8.86
N ALA A 18 11.60 22.91 -7.78
CA ALA A 18 12.84 22.34 -7.27
C ALA A 18 12.82 22.22 -5.74
N ALA A 19 13.57 21.27 -5.21
CA ALA A 19 13.85 21.19 -3.78
C ALA A 19 15.35 21.03 -3.53
N PHE A 20 15.87 21.80 -2.58
CA PHE A 20 17.28 21.75 -2.18
C PHE A 20 17.42 21.03 -0.84
N ARG A 21 18.35 20.08 -0.75
CA ARG A 21 18.54 19.25 0.44
C ARG A 21 20.02 18.98 0.70
N ARG A 22 20.44 19.13 1.97
CA ARG A 22 21.74 18.62 2.42
C ARG A 22 21.67 17.16 2.85
N TRP A 23 22.41 16.30 2.16
CA TRP A 23 22.52 14.87 2.45
C TRP A 23 23.96 14.37 2.29
N ASP A 24 24.29 13.27 2.99
CA ASP A 24 25.54 12.52 2.75
C ASP A 24 25.51 11.77 1.41
N ALA A 25 24.30 11.40 0.95
CA ALA A 25 24.04 10.77 -0.34
C ALA A 25 22.59 11.04 -0.78
N PRO A 26 22.27 10.99 -2.09
CA PRO A 26 20.91 11.16 -2.61
C PRO A 26 19.90 10.21 -1.94
N ARG A 27 18.84 10.77 -1.34
CA ARG A 27 17.75 9.99 -0.71
C ARG A 27 16.56 9.72 -1.63
N VAL A 28 16.60 10.28 -2.83
CA VAL A 28 15.63 10.08 -3.90
C VAL A 28 16.41 9.84 -5.20
N ARG A 29 15.75 9.25 -6.20
CA ARG A 29 16.35 8.95 -7.50
C ARG A 29 15.55 9.65 -8.59
N ALA A 30 16.23 10.09 -9.63
CA ALA A 30 15.59 10.56 -10.86
C ALA A 30 14.70 9.43 -11.44
N GLY A 31 13.55 9.80 -11.99
CA GLY A 31 12.49 8.89 -12.42
C GLY A 31 11.67 8.27 -11.26
N GLY A 32 12.05 8.54 -10.01
CA GLY A 32 11.27 8.13 -8.84
C GLY A 32 10.09 9.05 -8.59
N SER A 33 9.18 8.63 -7.70
CA SER A 33 8.07 9.47 -7.25
C SER A 33 7.76 9.25 -5.77
N GLN A 34 7.00 10.17 -5.21
CA GLN A 34 6.57 10.13 -3.83
C GLN A 34 5.12 10.61 -3.72
N LEU A 35 4.30 9.84 -3.01
CA LEU A 35 2.97 10.29 -2.62
C LEU A 35 3.07 11.33 -1.49
N THR A 36 2.35 12.43 -1.65
CA THR A 36 2.25 13.55 -0.70
C THR A 36 0.78 13.82 -0.34
N SER A 37 0.53 14.83 0.49
CA SER A 37 -0.84 15.26 0.80
C SER A 37 -1.57 15.88 -0.40
N ALA A 38 -0.85 16.37 -1.40
CA ALA A 38 -1.42 17.00 -2.60
C ALA A 38 -1.46 16.07 -3.82
N GLY A 39 -1.10 14.79 -3.66
CA GLY A 39 -0.98 13.83 -4.75
C GLY A 39 0.45 13.35 -4.96
N VAL A 40 0.75 12.86 -6.16
CA VAL A 40 2.05 12.28 -6.51
C VAL A 40 2.99 13.38 -6.98
N VAL A 41 4.18 13.44 -6.40
CA VAL A 41 5.29 14.28 -6.88
C VAL A 41 6.32 13.36 -7.53
N ALA A 42 6.68 13.64 -8.77
CA ALA A 42 7.75 12.95 -9.49
C ALA A 42 9.08 13.70 -9.32
N PHE A 43 10.18 12.95 -9.34
CA PHE A 43 11.53 13.48 -9.27
C PHE A 43 12.19 13.32 -10.63
N ASP A 44 12.35 14.44 -11.34
CA ASP A 44 12.84 14.45 -12.72
C ASP A 44 14.36 14.29 -12.75
N ARG A 45 15.05 14.99 -11.86
CA ARG A 45 16.50 15.03 -11.81
C ARG A 45 16.99 15.23 -10.38
N VAL A 46 18.13 14.62 -10.06
CA VAL A 46 18.83 14.82 -8.79
C VAL A 46 20.28 15.13 -9.10
N THR A 47 20.73 16.34 -8.77
CA THR A 47 22.09 16.80 -9.03
C THR A 47 22.73 17.31 -7.75
N GLU A 48 24.01 17.00 -7.58
CA GLU A 48 24.83 17.69 -6.58
C GLU A 48 25.15 19.10 -7.10
N VAL A 49 25.01 20.10 -6.24
CA VAL A 49 25.23 21.51 -6.59
C VAL A 49 26.06 22.20 -5.51
N ASP A 50 26.96 23.08 -5.95
CA ASP A 50 27.69 23.96 -5.04
C ASP A 50 26.75 25.09 -4.56
N PRO A 51 26.54 25.28 -3.25
CA PRO A 51 25.76 26.39 -2.74
C PRO A 51 26.22 27.77 -3.22
N ALA A 52 27.51 27.92 -3.56
CA ALA A 52 28.08 29.18 -4.02
C ALA A 52 27.61 29.60 -5.42
N VAL A 53 27.09 28.66 -6.23
CA VAL A 53 26.59 28.95 -7.59
C VAL A 53 25.06 29.10 -7.67
N LEU A 54 24.36 28.97 -6.54
CA LEU A 54 22.91 29.12 -6.49
C LEU A 54 22.49 30.57 -6.71
N THR A 55 21.32 30.74 -7.32
CA THR A 55 20.78 32.03 -7.75
C THR A 55 19.42 32.34 -7.12
N ASP A 56 18.91 33.55 -7.32
CA ASP A 56 17.52 33.89 -6.96
C ASP A 56 16.50 33.09 -7.78
N ASP A 57 16.87 32.62 -8.98
CA ASP A 57 16.01 31.75 -9.78
C ASP A 57 15.86 30.37 -9.10
N ASP A 58 16.94 29.84 -8.53
CA ASP A 58 16.91 28.62 -7.73
C ASP A 58 16.05 28.79 -6.47
N ALA A 59 16.15 29.95 -5.81
CA ALA A 59 15.31 30.28 -4.67
C ALA A 59 13.83 30.30 -5.04
N ARG A 60 13.48 30.99 -6.12
CA ARG A 60 12.09 31.04 -6.62
C ARG A 60 11.58 29.66 -7.02
N ALA A 61 12.39 28.84 -7.68
CA ALA A 61 12.04 27.46 -7.99
C ALA A 61 11.80 26.59 -6.74
N ALA A 62 12.45 26.92 -5.63
CA ALA A 62 12.24 26.28 -4.32
C ALA A 62 11.06 26.84 -3.52
N GLY A 63 10.42 27.92 -3.99
CA GLY A 63 9.37 28.64 -3.29
C GLY A 63 9.90 29.60 -2.21
N GLU A 64 11.18 29.94 -2.24
CA GLU A 64 11.79 30.96 -1.40
C GLU A 64 11.74 32.32 -2.11
N ALA A 65 11.74 33.41 -1.33
CA ALA A 65 11.70 34.76 -1.87
C ALA A 65 13.00 35.17 -2.57
N ASP A 66 14.14 34.75 -2.00
CA ASP A 66 15.48 35.15 -2.42
C ASP A 66 16.54 34.07 -2.08
N LEU A 67 17.73 34.21 -2.67
CA LEU A 67 18.87 33.33 -2.43
C LEU A 67 19.25 33.28 -0.94
N ALA A 68 19.16 34.40 -0.24
CA ALA A 68 19.43 34.47 1.19
C ALA A 68 18.50 33.52 1.98
N GLY A 69 17.21 33.48 1.63
CA GLY A 69 16.23 32.55 2.18
C GLY A 69 16.58 31.09 1.91
N LEU A 70 16.91 30.76 0.68
CA LEU A 70 17.33 29.41 0.30
C LEU A 70 18.58 28.96 1.10
N LEU A 71 19.60 29.80 1.19
CA LEU A 71 20.84 29.48 1.88
C LEU A 71 20.64 29.30 3.40
N ARG A 72 19.74 30.08 4.04
CA ARG A 72 19.40 29.91 5.47
C ARG A 72 18.89 28.49 5.78
N TRP A 73 18.16 27.85 4.86
CA TRP A 73 17.72 26.47 5.05
C TRP A 73 18.84 25.44 4.92
N LEU A 74 19.91 25.79 4.21
CA LEU A 74 21.04 24.91 3.95
C LEU A 74 22.14 25.02 5.02
N THR A 75 22.21 26.09 5.82
CA THR A 75 23.32 26.31 6.77
C THR A 75 23.38 25.29 7.92
N GLY A 76 22.25 24.77 8.41
CA GLY A 76 22.19 23.96 9.65
C GLY A 76 22.82 22.55 9.60
N ARG A 77 23.54 22.17 8.54
CA ARG A 77 24.11 20.82 8.35
C ARG A 77 25.45 20.84 7.59
N ALA A 78 26.44 21.53 8.15
CA ALA A 78 27.79 21.60 7.59
C ALA A 78 28.39 20.21 7.32
N GLY A 79 29.22 20.08 6.28
CA GLY A 79 29.91 18.85 5.88
C GLY A 79 29.16 17.93 4.90
N ARG A 80 27.92 18.28 4.52
CA ARG A 80 27.10 17.49 3.59
C ARG A 80 26.97 18.15 2.23
N ALA A 81 26.98 17.36 1.16
CA ALA A 81 26.65 17.82 -0.19
C ALA A 81 25.24 18.42 -0.26
N VAL A 82 25.06 19.45 -1.09
CA VAL A 82 23.74 19.99 -1.43
C VAL A 82 23.27 19.35 -2.71
N TYR A 83 22.07 18.79 -2.68
CA TYR A 83 21.41 18.24 -3.84
C TYR A 83 20.24 19.13 -4.24
N ARG A 84 20.17 19.45 -5.53
CA ARG A 84 18.97 19.98 -6.19
C ARG A 84 18.16 18.79 -6.72
N VAL A 85 16.86 18.80 -6.43
CA VAL A 85 15.90 17.84 -6.92
C VAL A 85 14.89 18.59 -7.77
N ASP A 86 14.98 18.46 -9.09
CA ASP A 86 13.93 18.95 -9.99
C ASP A 86 12.73 18.02 -9.88
N LEU A 87 11.54 18.59 -9.75
CA LEU A 87 10.33 17.85 -9.45
C LEU A 87 9.09 18.53 -10.05
N HIS A 88 8.05 17.73 -10.28
CA HIS A 88 6.75 18.22 -10.70
C HIS A 88 5.63 17.41 -10.05
N TRP A 89 4.43 17.98 -10.08
CA TRP A 89 3.22 17.25 -9.70
C TRP A 89 2.80 16.31 -10.83
N ALA A 90 2.82 15.00 -10.55
CA ALA A 90 2.55 13.94 -11.51
C ALA A 90 1.07 13.49 -11.51
N GLY A 91 0.24 14.03 -10.62
CA GLY A 91 -1.19 13.74 -10.58
C GLY A 91 -1.76 13.56 -9.18
N PRO A 92 -3.08 13.36 -9.07
CA PRO A 92 -3.76 13.14 -7.79
C PRO A 92 -3.32 11.82 -7.14
N ASP A 93 -3.68 11.60 -5.86
CA ASP A 93 -3.44 10.30 -5.21
C ASP A 93 -4.21 9.20 -5.98
N PRO A 94 -3.52 8.25 -6.65
CA PRO A 94 -4.18 7.23 -7.45
C PRO A 94 -5.08 6.32 -6.60
N ARG A 95 -4.85 6.26 -5.28
CA ARG A 95 -5.65 5.46 -4.34
C ARG A 95 -7.08 5.98 -4.20
N VAL A 96 -7.31 7.26 -4.46
CA VAL A 96 -8.66 7.87 -4.39
C VAL A 96 -9.55 7.33 -5.52
N ALA A 97 -9.03 7.20 -6.73
CA ALA A 97 -9.79 6.60 -7.83
C ALA A 97 -9.98 5.10 -7.60
N LEU A 98 -8.94 4.39 -7.16
CA LEU A 98 -9.00 2.94 -6.96
C LEU A 98 -10.04 2.51 -5.93
N ARG A 99 -10.24 3.26 -4.83
CA ARG A 99 -11.18 2.83 -3.78
C ARG A 99 -12.62 2.75 -4.26
N ASP A 100 -13.01 3.59 -5.21
CA ASP A 100 -14.39 3.68 -5.71
C ASP A 100 -14.58 2.86 -7.00
N ALA A 101 -13.48 2.46 -7.66
CA ALA A 101 -13.48 1.56 -8.82
C ALA A 101 -13.77 0.10 -8.42
N VAL A 102 -15.05 -0.24 -8.31
CA VAL A 102 -15.49 -1.64 -8.16
C VAL A 102 -15.24 -2.37 -9.49
N PRO A 103 -14.58 -3.55 -9.50
CA PRO A 103 -14.39 -4.33 -10.73
C PRO A 103 -15.73 -4.61 -11.41
N ALA A 104 -15.87 -4.19 -12.67
CA ALA A 104 -17.12 -4.30 -13.43
C ALA A 104 -17.28 -5.66 -14.10
N ASP A 105 -16.18 -6.37 -14.32
CA ASP A 105 -16.15 -7.66 -15.01
C ASP A 105 -15.22 -8.70 -14.34
N PRO A 106 -15.28 -9.98 -14.76
CA PRO A 106 -14.43 -11.03 -14.19
C PRO A 106 -12.92 -10.83 -14.41
N ALA A 107 -12.50 -10.17 -15.49
CA ALA A 107 -11.08 -9.95 -15.79
C ALA A 107 -10.48 -8.89 -14.85
N GLU A 108 -11.21 -7.80 -14.59
CA GLU A 108 -10.86 -6.80 -13.61
C GLU A 108 -10.81 -7.38 -12.18
N MET A 109 -11.76 -8.25 -11.85
CA MET A 109 -11.77 -8.95 -10.56
C MET A 109 -10.57 -9.89 -10.43
N ALA A 110 -10.25 -10.67 -11.48
CA ALA A 110 -9.08 -11.54 -11.50
C ALA A 110 -7.76 -10.75 -11.35
N ALA A 111 -7.66 -9.59 -11.99
CA ALA A 111 -6.51 -8.70 -11.83
C ALA A 111 -6.36 -8.17 -10.40
N LEU A 112 -7.48 -7.85 -9.74
CA LEU A 112 -7.50 -7.46 -8.33
C LEU A 112 -7.07 -8.61 -7.43
N VAL A 113 -7.63 -9.81 -7.62
CA VAL A 113 -7.24 -11.02 -6.88
C VAL A 113 -5.75 -11.27 -7.01
N ALA A 114 -5.21 -11.27 -8.24
CA ALA A 114 -3.79 -11.47 -8.48
C ALA A 114 -2.91 -10.38 -7.83
N ALA A 115 -3.40 -9.15 -7.70
CA ALA A 115 -2.70 -8.08 -6.99
C ALA A 115 -2.65 -8.34 -5.48
N VAL A 116 -3.73 -8.85 -4.89
CA VAL A 116 -3.78 -9.21 -3.47
C VAL A 116 -2.92 -10.45 -3.20
N ASP A 117 -2.97 -11.47 -4.06
CA ASP A 117 -2.14 -12.67 -3.93
C ASP A 117 -0.64 -12.35 -3.96
N ARG A 118 -0.22 -11.32 -4.72
CA ARG A 118 1.17 -10.83 -4.68
C ARG A 118 1.55 -10.26 -3.30
N LEU A 119 0.61 -9.60 -2.61
CA LEU A 119 0.84 -9.10 -1.25
C LEU A 119 0.96 -10.24 -0.23
N ASP A 120 0.16 -11.29 -0.39
CA ASP A 120 0.19 -12.46 0.48
C ASP A 120 1.46 -13.30 0.27
N ARG A 121 1.86 -13.56 -0.99
CA ARG A 121 3.10 -14.27 -1.30
C ARG A 121 4.36 -13.60 -0.77
N GLY A 122 4.31 -12.29 -0.55
CA GLY A 122 5.43 -11.53 0.04
C GLY A 122 5.69 -11.86 1.51
N ARG A 123 4.83 -12.64 2.18
CA ARG A 123 4.92 -12.91 3.62
C ARG A 123 5.23 -14.38 3.91
N ARG A 124 6.31 -14.62 4.67
CA ARG A 124 6.72 -15.98 5.06
C ARG A 124 5.71 -16.70 5.96
N THR A 125 4.87 -15.96 6.68
CA THR A 125 3.87 -16.50 7.60
C THR A 125 2.54 -16.86 6.94
N GLY A 126 2.46 -16.76 5.60
CA GLY A 126 1.27 -17.08 4.83
C GLY A 126 0.37 -15.88 4.53
N PRO A 127 -0.80 -16.14 3.91
CA PRO A 127 -1.77 -15.10 3.57
C PRO A 127 -2.26 -14.35 4.80
N TRP A 128 -2.35 -13.02 4.68
CA TRP A 128 -2.69 -12.12 5.76
C TRP A 128 -3.77 -11.11 5.36
N THR A 129 -3.96 -10.88 4.05
CA THR A 129 -4.81 -9.81 3.54
C THR A 129 -6.28 -10.05 3.90
N ARG A 130 -6.80 -11.25 3.66
CA ARG A 130 -8.18 -11.63 3.93
C ARG A 130 -8.57 -11.43 5.38
N GLU A 131 -7.78 -11.95 6.32
CA GLU A 131 -8.03 -11.84 7.75
C GLU A 131 -8.19 -10.37 8.19
N ILE A 132 -7.26 -9.50 7.76
CA ILE A 132 -7.32 -8.08 8.08
C ILE A 132 -8.54 -7.41 7.43
N LEU A 133 -8.88 -7.77 6.19
CA LEU A 133 -10.02 -7.19 5.48
C LEU A 133 -11.36 -7.58 6.12
N GLU A 134 -11.53 -8.85 6.49
CA GLU A 134 -12.72 -9.32 7.23
C GLU A 134 -12.83 -8.61 8.58
N TRP A 135 -11.70 -8.41 9.28
CA TRP A 135 -11.70 -7.68 10.54
C TRP A 135 -12.09 -6.22 10.42
N ILE A 136 -11.57 -5.52 9.40
CA ILE A 136 -11.94 -4.12 9.12
C ILE A 136 -13.43 -4.02 8.72
N ARG A 137 -13.98 -5.04 8.05
CA ARG A 137 -15.41 -5.12 7.75
C ARG A 137 -16.23 -5.19 9.03
N ASP A 138 -15.79 -6.03 9.97
CA ASP A 138 -16.55 -6.36 11.18
C ASP A 138 -16.36 -5.32 12.30
N HIS A 139 -15.30 -4.51 12.24
CA HIS A 139 -14.95 -3.46 13.20
C HIS A 139 -14.68 -2.10 12.53
N PRO A 140 -15.65 -1.51 11.81
CA PRO A 140 -15.45 -0.24 11.14
C PRO A 140 -15.27 0.90 12.15
N ALA A 141 -14.39 1.85 11.83
CA ALA A 141 -14.09 3.02 12.67
C ALA A 141 -13.50 2.72 14.07
N THR A 142 -13.04 1.50 14.34
CA THR A 142 -12.30 1.17 15.57
C THR A 142 -10.90 1.79 15.58
N VAL A 143 -10.50 2.39 16.70
CA VAL A 143 -9.18 3.04 16.84
C VAL A 143 -8.08 2.01 16.58
N SER A 144 -7.03 2.40 15.85
CA SER A 144 -5.95 1.47 15.47
C SER A 144 -5.28 0.74 16.64
N THR A 145 -5.22 1.34 17.83
CA THR A 145 -4.65 0.71 19.04
C THR A 145 -5.51 -0.42 19.55
N GLU A 146 -6.83 -0.21 19.61
CA GLU A 146 -7.81 -1.22 20.00
C GLU A 146 -7.89 -2.34 18.95
N LEU A 147 -7.92 -1.97 17.67
CA LEU A 147 -7.93 -2.95 16.58
C LEU A 147 -6.68 -3.86 16.62
N ALA A 148 -5.51 -3.29 16.91
CA ALA A 148 -4.27 -4.05 17.08
C ALA A 148 -4.31 -4.98 18.30
N ALA A 149 -4.90 -4.52 19.41
CA ALA A 149 -5.06 -5.31 20.63
C ALA A 149 -6.01 -6.50 20.40
N LEU A 150 -7.14 -6.29 19.72
CA LEU A 150 -8.05 -7.35 19.32
C LEU A 150 -7.29 -8.39 18.48
N LEU A 151 -6.49 -7.94 17.50
CA LEU A 151 -5.70 -8.80 16.60
C LEU A 151 -4.57 -9.54 17.31
N ARG A 152 -4.23 -9.15 18.56
CA ARG A 152 -2.98 -9.56 19.23
C ARG A 152 -1.77 -9.32 18.35
N ARG A 153 -1.77 -8.20 17.62
CA ARG A 153 -0.70 -7.82 16.70
C ARG A 153 -0.09 -6.48 17.08
N ASP A 154 1.20 -6.35 16.81
CA ASP A 154 1.89 -5.08 16.97
C ASP A 154 1.30 -4.01 16.07
N LEU A 155 1.08 -2.82 16.65
CA LEU A 155 0.42 -1.69 15.99
C LEU A 155 1.14 -1.22 14.71
N GLN A 156 2.48 -1.14 14.75
CA GLN A 156 3.25 -0.59 13.62
C GLN A 156 3.28 -1.55 12.41
N PRO A 157 3.56 -2.85 12.58
CA PRO A 157 3.35 -3.84 11.52
C PRO A 157 1.92 -3.84 10.96
N MET A 158 0.89 -3.80 11.83
CA MET A 158 -0.50 -3.73 11.38
C MET A 158 -0.77 -2.48 10.51
N LYS A 159 -0.28 -1.30 10.93
CA LYS A 159 -0.38 -0.07 10.11
C LYS A 159 0.40 -0.16 8.80
N ALA A 160 1.50 -0.91 8.74
CA ALA A 160 2.22 -1.18 7.49
C ALA A 160 1.37 -2.03 6.53
N ASP A 161 0.75 -3.07 7.06
CA ASP A 161 -0.15 -3.97 6.32
C ASP A 161 -1.38 -3.22 5.78
N ILE A 162 -2.05 -2.41 6.61
CA ILE A 162 -3.19 -1.58 6.18
C ILE A 162 -2.77 -0.56 5.11
N ARG A 163 -1.55 0.01 5.19
CA ARG A 163 -1.03 0.90 4.13
C ARG A 163 -0.87 0.18 2.79
N ARG A 164 -0.49 -1.10 2.78
CA ARG A 164 -0.40 -1.92 1.56
C ARG A 164 -1.80 -2.19 0.98
N LEU A 165 -2.78 -2.53 1.83
CA LEU A 165 -4.18 -2.70 1.40
C LEU A 165 -4.78 -1.40 0.86
N LYS A 166 -4.46 -0.26 1.47
CA LYS A 166 -4.87 1.07 0.98
C LYS A 166 -4.25 1.38 -0.39
N ALA A 167 -3.02 0.94 -0.64
CA ALA A 167 -2.33 1.18 -1.92
C ALA A 167 -3.00 0.44 -3.09
N VAL A 168 -3.65 -0.69 -2.84
CA VAL A 168 -4.47 -1.42 -3.84
C VAL A 168 -5.96 -1.03 -3.83
N GLY A 169 -6.31 0.00 -3.06
CA GLY A 169 -7.66 0.56 -3.02
C GLY A 169 -8.68 -0.23 -2.21
N LEU A 170 -8.28 -1.14 -1.32
CA LEU A 170 -9.22 -2.01 -0.58
C LEU A 170 -9.72 -1.41 0.74
N THR A 171 -9.03 -0.40 1.28
CA THR A 171 -9.38 0.22 2.57
C THR A 171 -9.35 1.75 2.51
N VAL A 172 -10.12 2.38 3.38
CA VAL A 172 -10.18 3.83 3.57
C VAL A 172 -9.80 4.16 5.01
N SER A 173 -8.88 5.12 5.18
CA SER A 173 -8.57 5.68 6.50
C SER A 173 -9.63 6.69 6.89
N LEU A 174 -10.15 6.60 8.11
CA LEU A 174 -11.11 7.53 8.68
C LEU A 174 -10.40 8.45 9.68
N PRO A 175 -11.05 9.53 10.17
CA PRO A 175 -10.54 10.29 11.31
C PRO A 175 -10.24 9.37 12.50
N VAL A 176 -11.07 8.34 12.70
CA VAL A 176 -10.88 7.28 13.68
C VAL A 176 -10.99 5.94 12.96
N GLY A 177 -9.91 5.17 12.98
CA GLY A 177 -9.90 3.81 12.45
C GLY A 177 -9.92 3.69 10.94
N TYR A 178 -10.51 2.59 10.47
CA TYR A 178 -10.52 2.18 9.07
C TYR A 178 -11.90 1.65 8.67
N ARG A 179 -12.16 1.61 7.36
CA ARG A 179 -13.26 0.84 6.78
C ARG A 179 -12.83 0.24 5.45
N LEU A 180 -13.59 -0.72 4.95
CA LEU A 180 -13.46 -1.16 3.56
C LEU A 180 -13.91 -0.06 2.59
N SER A 181 -13.25 0.00 1.45
CA SER A 181 -13.75 0.73 0.28
C SER A 181 -14.83 -0.07 -0.45
N PRO A 182 -15.61 0.56 -1.36
CA PRO A 182 -16.48 -0.18 -2.28
C PRO A 182 -15.73 -1.31 -3.01
N ARG A 183 -14.53 -1.03 -3.54
CA ARG A 183 -13.66 -2.05 -4.16
C ARG A 183 -13.28 -3.18 -3.20
N GLY A 184 -13.00 -2.86 -1.94
CA GLY A 184 -12.64 -3.84 -0.90
C GLY A 184 -13.79 -4.75 -0.51
N GLN A 185 -15.01 -4.21 -0.44
CA GLN A 185 -16.22 -4.99 -0.19
C GLN A 185 -16.49 -5.98 -1.33
N ALA A 186 -16.40 -5.51 -2.58
CA ALA A 186 -16.57 -6.36 -3.76
C ALA A 186 -15.53 -7.48 -3.82
N TYR A 187 -14.27 -7.17 -3.51
CA TYR A 187 -13.20 -8.17 -3.42
C TYR A 187 -13.51 -9.26 -2.38
N LEU A 188 -13.89 -8.88 -1.14
CA LEU A 188 -14.21 -9.86 -0.11
C LEU A 188 -15.42 -10.72 -0.47
N ALA A 189 -16.45 -10.13 -1.07
CA ALA A 189 -17.63 -10.85 -1.53
C ALA A 189 -17.27 -11.91 -2.59
N ALA A 190 -16.41 -11.53 -3.56
CA ALA A 190 -15.99 -12.43 -4.64
C ALA A 190 -15.18 -13.62 -4.12
N ILE A 191 -14.21 -13.40 -3.24
CA ILE A 191 -13.42 -14.52 -2.68
C ILE A 191 -14.26 -15.38 -1.72
N GLY A 192 -15.22 -14.78 -1.01
CA GLY A 192 -16.17 -15.52 -0.17
C GLY A 192 -17.04 -16.47 -0.99
N ALA A 193 -17.62 -15.97 -2.09
CA ALA A 193 -18.42 -16.78 -3.02
C ALA A 193 -17.60 -17.92 -3.66
N ALA A 194 -16.34 -17.65 -4.05
CA ALA A 194 -15.45 -18.67 -4.62
C ALA A 194 -15.15 -19.80 -3.63
N LEU A 195 -15.02 -19.49 -2.34
CA LEU A 195 -14.79 -20.47 -1.28
C LEU A 195 -16.04 -21.31 -0.98
N THR A 196 -17.23 -20.71 -1.07
CA THR A 196 -18.50 -21.44 -0.93
C THR A 196 -18.81 -22.30 -2.15
N ALA A 197 -18.39 -21.87 -3.35
CA ALA A 197 -18.55 -22.61 -4.60
C ALA A 197 -17.53 -23.73 -4.80
N ALA A 198 -16.44 -23.77 -4.02
CA ALA A 198 -15.51 -24.89 -4.04
C ALA A 198 -16.23 -26.16 -3.52
N PRO A 199 -16.28 -27.25 -4.30
CA PRO A 199 -17.10 -28.41 -3.95
C PRO A 199 -16.66 -29.01 -2.61
N THR A 200 -17.62 -29.18 -1.72
CA THR A 200 -17.54 -30.09 -0.59
C THR A 200 -17.35 -31.50 -1.13
N ALA A 201 -16.10 -31.93 -1.29
CA ALA A 201 -15.80 -33.35 -1.39
C ALA A 201 -16.06 -33.97 0.00
N ALA A 202 -17.31 -34.34 0.26
CA ALA A 202 -17.72 -35.17 1.39
C ALA A 202 -17.49 -36.67 1.06
N PRO A 203 -17.33 -37.52 2.08
CA PRO A 203 -16.49 -38.71 2.03
C PRO A 203 -17.16 -39.89 1.33
N THR A 204 -16.39 -40.70 0.61
CA THR A 204 -16.82 -42.04 0.20
C THR A 204 -17.01 -42.88 1.46
N ALA A 205 -18.27 -43.03 1.87
CA ALA A 205 -18.69 -44.01 2.87
C ALA A 205 -18.41 -45.42 2.35
N ALA A 206 -17.64 -46.20 3.10
CA ALA A 206 -17.57 -47.64 2.93
C ALA A 206 -18.82 -48.27 3.56
N PRO A 207 -19.51 -49.21 2.89
CA PRO A 207 -20.69 -49.84 3.47
C PRO A 207 -20.30 -50.89 4.51
N THR A 208 -21.00 -50.89 5.64
CA THR A 208 -21.00 -51.97 6.64
C THR A 208 -22.31 -52.75 6.56
N ALA A 209 -22.18 -54.08 6.43
CA ALA A 209 -23.07 -55.18 6.83
C ALA A 209 -22.91 -56.31 5.80
N ALA A 210 -22.98 -57.61 6.08
CA ALA A 210 -23.00 -58.48 7.25
C ALA A 210 -23.06 -59.90 6.61
N GLY A 211 -22.45 -60.92 7.24
CA GLY A 211 -22.57 -62.32 6.79
C GLY A 211 -24.00 -62.87 6.89
N PRO A 212 -24.25 -64.12 6.42
CA PRO A 212 -23.85 -65.27 7.24
C PRO A 212 -23.32 -66.53 6.48
N GLU A 213 -22.57 -67.32 7.26
CA GLU A 213 -22.30 -68.78 7.31
C GLU A 213 -22.51 -69.72 6.08
N SER A 214 -21.40 -70.38 5.66
CA SER A 214 -21.05 -71.83 5.59
C SER A 214 -22.11 -72.92 5.25
N PRO A 215 -21.76 -74.18 4.79
CA PRO A 215 -20.46 -74.90 4.90
C PRO A 215 -19.99 -75.81 3.72
N GLY A 216 -18.66 -76.10 3.69
CA GLY A 216 -17.98 -77.37 3.27
C GLY A 216 -18.10 -77.92 1.83
N PRO A 217 -17.32 -78.97 1.41
CA PRO A 217 -16.33 -79.75 2.16
C PRO A 217 -14.92 -79.87 1.51
N THR A 218 -14.04 -80.53 2.26
CA THR A 218 -12.67 -81.03 2.03
C THR A 218 -12.51 -82.08 0.92
N ALA A 219 -11.39 -82.02 0.17
CA ALA A 219 -10.59 -83.14 -0.39
C ALA A 219 -9.32 -82.53 -1.04
N ASP A 220 -8.11 -82.73 -0.51
CA ASP A 220 -7.17 -83.85 -0.70
C ASP A 220 -6.38 -83.80 -2.03
N SER A 221 -5.10 -83.41 -1.95
CA SER A 221 -3.90 -83.89 -2.70
C SER A 221 -2.75 -82.90 -2.58
#